data_AF-A0A7S0GB62-F1
#
_entry.id   AF-A0A7S0GB62-F1
#
_cell.length_a   1.000
_cell.length_b   1.000
_cell.length_c   1.000
_cell.angle_alpha   90.00
_cell.angle_beta   90.00
_cell.angle_gamma   90.00
#
_symmetry.space_group_name_H-M   'P 1'
#
loop_
_entity.id
_entity.type
_entity.pdbx_description
1 polymer ?
#
loop_
_entity_poly.entity_id
_entity_poly.type
_entity_poly.pdbx_seq_one_letter_code
_entity_poly.pdbx_strand_id
1 'polypeptide(L)'
;MTLVTGAELFTGNTALVTAARMEGKITTKDLIKSWVSSYLGNFVGSLLLAYLAFNGGTLGNGPAAAAIATAKCSLPFKVAFIRGILCNWLVCMAVLMASGCSSMIGKMTAVWFPISAFVALGLDHSVANMFLIPLGMMRGAEITIADMFIKNLIPVTLGNIVGGAVCVMAPYGKTFGSWFSKKE
;
A
#
# COMPACT_ATOMS: atom_id res chain seq x y z
N MET A 1 -7.67 0.60 11.67
CA MET A 1 -6.73 0.18 12.74
C MET A 1 -5.45 0.98 12.68
N THR A 2 -4.66 0.88 11.61
CA THR A 2 -3.35 1.57 11.46
C THR A 2 -3.35 3.04 11.86
N LEU A 3 -4.28 3.84 11.32
CA LEU A 3 -4.40 5.28 11.59
C LEU A 3 -4.79 5.64 13.02
N VAL A 4 -5.33 4.70 13.79
CA VAL A 4 -5.83 4.92 15.15
C VAL A 4 -4.84 4.39 16.19
N THR A 5 -4.10 3.34 15.85
CA THR A 5 -3.13 2.70 16.75
C THR A 5 -1.73 3.30 16.65
N GLY A 6 -1.50 4.24 15.72
CA GLY A 6 -0.16 4.78 15.43
C GLY A 6 0.76 3.76 14.75
N ALA A 7 0.19 2.75 14.08
CA ALA A 7 0.99 1.77 13.35
C ALA A 7 1.35 2.30 11.95
N GLU A 8 2.55 1.96 11.50
CA GLU A 8 3.11 2.47 10.24
C GLU A 8 2.73 1.58 9.05
N LEU A 9 2.24 2.22 7.98
CA LEU A 9 1.88 1.57 6.74
C LEU A 9 2.59 2.25 5.57
N PHE A 10 3.42 1.49 4.84
CA PHE A 10 4.25 2.00 3.75
C PHE A 10 3.44 2.84 2.74
N THR A 11 2.29 2.33 2.31
CA THR A 11 1.47 2.96 1.26
C THR A 11 0.98 4.35 1.67
N GLY A 12 0.58 4.55 2.93
CA GLY A 12 0.26 5.89 3.46
C GLY A 12 1.49 6.79 3.57
N ASN A 13 2.63 6.21 3.97
CA ASN A 13 3.90 6.95 4.11
C ASN A 13 4.44 7.46 2.78
N THR A 14 4.12 6.81 1.66
CA THR A 14 4.48 7.33 0.33
C THR A 14 3.90 8.72 0.06
N ALA A 15 2.75 9.06 0.65
CA ALA A 15 2.19 10.40 0.60
C ALA A 15 2.73 11.28 1.74
N LEU A 16 2.42 10.94 3.00
CA LEU A 16 2.62 11.85 4.13
C LEU A 16 4.09 12.20 4.38
N VAL A 17 4.99 11.22 4.25
CA VAL A 17 6.42 11.43 4.53
C VAL A 17 7.09 12.14 3.36
N THR A 18 6.65 11.91 2.12
CA THR A 18 7.05 12.72 0.96
C THR A 18 6.66 14.18 1.20
N ALA A 19 5.47 14.43 1.71
CA ALA A 19 5.06 15.79 2.01
C ALA A 19 5.93 16.46 3.07
N ALA A 20 6.27 15.76 4.15
CA ALA A 20 7.23 16.26 5.12
C ALA A 20 8.60 16.58 4.50
N ARG A 21 9.08 15.73 3.58
CA ARG A 21 10.35 15.97 2.87
C ARG A 21 10.28 17.19 1.98
N MET A 22 9.21 17.36 1.23
CA MET A 22 9.08 18.45 0.26
C MET A 22 8.80 19.80 0.92
N GLU A 23 8.20 19.80 2.12
CA GLU A 23 8.16 20.98 3.02
C GLU A 23 9.49 21.23 3.75
N GLY A 24 10.54 20.44 3.48
CA GLY A 24 11.85 20.62 4.08
C GLY A 24 11.94 20.29 5.58
N LYS A 25 10.97 19.57 6.14
CA LYS A 25 10.92 19.17 7.55
C LYS A 25 11.83 17.99 7.88
N ILE A 26 12.18 17.19 6.87
CA ILE A 26 13.06 16.01 7.00
C ILE A 26 14.04 15.96 5.83
N THR A 27 15.08 15.15 5.95
CA THR A 27 16.04 14.91 4.85
C THR A 27 15.55 13.79 3.92
N THR A 28 16.15 13.68 2.73
CA THR A 28 15.86 12.56 1.81
C THR A 28 16.27 11.21 2.43
N LYS A 29 17.29 11.20 3.31
CA LYS A 29 17.70 10.00 4.04
C LYS A 29 16.60 9.54 5.00
N ASP A 30 15.93 10.47 5.68
CA ASP A 30 14.81 10.16 6.58
C ASP A 30 13.60 9.61 5.82
N LEU A 31 13.30 10.18 4.64
CA LEU A 31 12.26 9.66 3.75
C LEU A 31 12.54 8.20 3.36
N ILE A 32 13.75 7.92 2.86
CA ILE A 32 14.15 6.57 2.47
C ILE A 32 14.11 5.63 3.68
N LYS A 33 14.61 6.07 4.83
CA LYS A 33 14.57 5.30 6.07
C LYS A 33 13.13 4.94 6.44
N SER A 34 12.20 5.90 6.43
CA SER A 34 10.79 5.66 6.73
C SER A 34 10.17 4.65 5.77
N TRP A 35 10.36 4.85 4.46
CA TRP A 35 9.81 3.95 3.44
C TRP A 35 10.36 2.53 3.56
N VAL A 36 11.68 2.36 3.68
CA VAL A 36 12.32 1.05 3.80
C VAL A 36 11.91 0.37 5.11
N SER A 37 11.92 1.09 6.23
CA SER A 37 11.57 0.52 7.55
C SER A 37 10.12 0.06 7.60
N SER A 38 9.19 0.90 7.13
CA SER A 38 7.77 0.56 7.08
C SER A 38 7.49 -0.58 6.10
N TYR A 39 8.11 -0.58 4.91
CA TYR A 39 7.93 -1.65 3.91
C TYR A 39 8.44 -2.99 4.42
N LEU A 40 9.63 -3.04 5.03
CA LEU A 40 10.19 -4.28 5.60
C LEU A 40 9.37 -4.78 6.79
N GLY A 41 8.97 -3.89 7.70
CA GLY A 41 8.10 -4.25 8.82
C GLY A 41 6.74 -4.78 8.36
N ASN A 42 6.14 -4.14 7.36
CA ASN A 42 4.91 -4.62 6.72
C ASN A 42 5.12 -5.98 6.06
N PHE A 43 6.24 -6.21 5.37
CA PHE A 43 6.55 -7.49 4.72
C PHE A 43 6.69 -8.62 5.74
N VAL A 44 7.50 -8.44 6.78
CA VAL A 44 7.69 -9.43 7.85
C VAL A 44 6.38 -9.72 8.58
N GLY A 45 5.60 -8.69 8.91
CA GLY A 45 4.30 -8.84 9.55
C GLY A 45 3.30 -9.60 8.68
N SER A 46 3.25 -9.29 7.38
CA SER A 46 2.37 -9.97 6.42
C SER A 46 2.74 -11.44 6.22
N LEU A 47 4.05 -11.77 6.19
CA LEU A 47 4.50 -13.17 6.11
C LEU A 47 4.14 -13.96 7.36
N LEU A 48 4.36 -13.38 8.55
CA LEU A 48 3.96 -14.00 9.81
C LEU A 48 2.45 -14.24 9.84
N LEU A 49 1.66 -13.25 9.44
CA LEU A 49 0.21 -13.38 9.39
C LEU A 49 -0.25 -14.43 8.38
N ALA A 50 0.37 -14.50 7.20
CA ALA A 50 0.07 -15.53 6.20
C ALA A 50 0.36 -16.93 6.76
N TYR A 51 1.49 -17.11 7.44
CA TYR A 51 1.87 -18.38 8.06
C TYR A 51 0.89 -18.80 9.17
N LEU A 52 0.51 -17.85 10.04
CA LEU A 52 -0.47 -18.10 11.10
C LEU A 52 -1.86 -18.40 10.52
N ALA A 53 -2.26 -17.70 9.47
CA ALA A 53 -3.53 -17.95 8.79
C ALA A 53 -3.58 -19.36 8.16
N PHE A 54 -2.49 -19.78 7.52
CA PHE A 54 -2.36 -21.13 6.96
C PHE A 54 -2.48 -22.21 8.04
N ASN A 55 -1.68 -22.11 9.12
CA ASN A 55 -1.70 -23.09 10.22
C ASN A 55 -3.02 -23.06 11.00
N GLY A 56 -3.64 -21.90 11.14
CA GLY A 56 -4.93 -21.74 11.79
C GLY A 56 -6.12 -22.23 10.96
N GLY A 57 -5.89 -22.69 9.72
CA GLY A 57 -6.97 -23.12 8.83
C GLY A 57 -7.93 -22.00 8.44
N THR A 58 -7.55 -20.73 8.68
CA THR A 58 -8.42 -19.59 8.40
C THR A 58 -8.54 -19.39 6.89
N LEU A 59 -9.69 -18.84 6.46
CA LEU A 59 -10.09 -18.73 5.05
C LEU A 59 -10.31 -20.08 4.34
N GLY A 60 -10.28 -21.19 5.09
CA GLY A 60 -10.47 -22.55 4.58
C GLY A 60 -9.33 -23.05 3.70
N ASN A 61 -9.40 -24.33 3.31
CA ASN A 61 -8.45 -24.94 2.37
C ASN A 61 -8.90 -24.76 0.91
N GLY A 62 -9.84 -23.86 0.64
CA GLY A 62 -10.41 -23.68 -0.69
C GLY A 62 -9.42 -23.08 -1.69
N PRO A 63 -9.64 -23.29 -3.01
CA PRO A 63 -8.72 -22.86 -4.06
C PRO A 63 -8.64 -21.33 -4.23
N ALA A 64 -9.49 -20.57 -3.54
CA ALA A 64 -9.60 -19.12 -3.69
C ALA A 64 -8.28 -18.39 -3.42
N ALA A 65 -7.56 -18.75 -2.35
CA ALA A 65 -6.29 -18.12 -2.02
C ALA A 65 -5.23 -18.36 -3.11
N ALA A 66 -5.15 -19.59 -3.62
CA ALA A 66 -4.23 -19.95 -4.70
C ALA A 66 -4.59 -19.22 -6.00
N ALA A 67 -5.87 -19.19 -6.37
CA ALA A 67 -6.37 -18.50 -7.56
C ALA A 67 -6.09 -16.98 -7.52
N ILE A 68 -6.27 -16.34 -6.36
CA ILE A 68 -5.96 -14.91 -6.18
C ILE A 68 -4.47 -14.65 -6.39
N ALA A 69 -3.60 -15.46 -5.80
CA ALA A 69 -2.15 -15.31 -5.97
C ALA A 69 -1.74 -15.48 -7.44
N THR A 70 -2.27 -16.50 -8.11
CA THR A 70 -1.96 -16.77 -9.53
C THR A 70 -2.42 -15.63 -10.42
N ALA A 71 -3.65 -15.14 -10.21
CA ALA A 71 -4.18 -14.00 -10.96
C ALA A 71 -3.31 -12.75 -10.78
N LYS A 72 -2.86 -12.46 -9.56
CA LYS A 72 -2.01 -11.30 -9.25
C LYS A 72 -0.61 -11.38 -9.85
N CYS A 73 -0.03 -12.57 -9.96
CA CYS A 73 1.29 -12.78 -10.56
C CYS A 73 1.24 -13.04 -12.08
N SER A 74 0.06 -13.10 -12.67
CA SER A 74 -0.14 -13.28 -14.13
C SER A 74 -0.38 -11.96 -14.88
N LEU A 75 -0.47 -10.83 -14.16
CA LEU A 75 -0.71 -9.53 -14.76
C LEU A 75 0.53 -9.04 -15.54
N PRO A 76 0.34 -8.41 -16.72
CA PRO A 76 1.41 -7.67 -17.36
C PRO A 76 1.92 -6.54 -16.46
N PHE A 77 3.22 -6.26 -16.49
CA PHE A 77 3.86 -5.24 -15.65
C PHE A 77 3.12 -3.89 -15.68
N LYS A 78 2.77 -3.42 -16.88
CA LYS A 78 2.05 -2.14 -17.07
C LYS A 78 0.69 -2.13 -16.37
N VAL A 79 -0.03 -3.26 -16.39
CA VAL A 79 -1.35 -3.38 -15.75
C VAL A 79 -1.19 -3.36 -14.23
N ALA A 80 -0.27 -4.15 -13.69
CA ALA A 80 0.03 -4.17 -12.25
C ALA A 80 0.49 -2.79 -11.73
N PHE A 81 1.32 -2.09 -12.51
CA PHE A 81 1.79 -0.75 -12.20
C PHE A 81 0.63 0.26 -12.16
N ILE A 82 -0.23 0.31 -13.19
CA ILE A 82 -1.37 1.23 -13.23
C ILE A 82 -2.38 0.92 -12.11
N ARG A 83 -2.67 -0.37 -11.85
CA ARG A 83 -3.50 -0.78 -10.72
C ARG A 83 -2.90 -0.34 -9.39
N GLY A 84 -1.57 -0.38 -9.26
CA GLY A 84 -0.85 0.16 -8.11
C GLY A 84 -1.04 1.67 -7.93
N ILE A 85 -0.96 2.45 -9.01
CA ILE A 85 -1.20 3.90 -8.97
C ILE A 85 -2.61 4.19 -8.45
N LEU A 86 -3.61 3.60 -9.09
CA LEU A 86 -5.02 3.82 -8.75
C LEU A 86 -5.34 3.38 -7.32
N CYS A 87 -4.80 2.23 -6.89
CA CYS A 87 -4.97 1.74 -5.53
C CYS A 87 -4.46 2.77 -4.53
N ASN A 88 -3.21 3.22 -4.69
CA ASN A 88 -2.61 4.06 -3.66
C ASN A 88 -3.07 5.51 -3.72
N TRP A 89 -3.64 5.96 -4.85
CA TRP A 89 -4.40 7.19 -4.90
C TRP A 89 -5.55 7.14 -3.89
N LEU A 90 -6.38 6.10 -3.94
CA LEU A 90 -7.51 5.93 -3.02
C LEU A 90 -7.07 5.74 -1.57
N VAL A 91 -6.01 4.97 -1.32
CA VAL A 91 -5.45 4.79 0.04
C VAL A 91 -4.95 6.12 0.60
N CYS A 92 -4.18 6.90 -0.15
CA CYS A 92 -3.65 8.17 0.33
C CYS A 92 -4.75 9.21 0.54
N MET A 93 -5.80 9.21 -0.28
CA MET A 93 -6.99 10.03 -0.03
C MET A 93 -7.73 9.62 1.25
N ALA A 94 -7.89 8.31 1.51
CA ALA A 94 -8.45 7.81 2.77
C ALA A 94 -7.65 8.29 3.97
N VAL A 95 -6.32 8.20 3.90
CA VAL A 95 -5.42 8.66 4.97
C VAL A 95 -5.59 10.18 5.18
N LEU A 96 -5.59 10.98 4.12
CA LEU A 96 -5.74 12.43 4.22
C LEU A 96 -7.10 12.83 4.83
N MET A 97 -8.20 12.24 4.37
CA MET A 97 -9.54 12.50 4.91
C MET A 97 -9.64 12.10 6.39
N ALA A 98 -9.09 10.95 6.76
CA ALA A 98 -9.09 10.48 8.14
C ALA A 98 -8.21 11.36 9.05
N SER A 99 -7.10 11.89 8.55
CA SER A 99 -6.27 12.86 9.29
C SER A 99 -7.00 14.18 9.57
N GLY A 100 -7.95 14.58 8.72
CA GLY A 100 -8.82 15.75 8.95
C GLY A 100 -9.99 15.50 9.91
N CYS A 101 -10.24 14.26 10.32
CA CYS A 101 -11.35 13.89 11.20
C CYS A 101 -10.92 13.87 12.68
N SER A 102 -11.73 14.47 13.56
CA SER A 102 -11.52 14.44 15.02
C SER A 102 -12.21 13.25 15.71
N SER A 103 -13.31 12.73 15.15
CA SER A 103 -14.06 11.61 15.72
C SER A 103 -13.62 10.26 15.16
N MET A 104 -13.74 9.21 15.98
CA MET A 104 -13.45 7.83 15.54
C MET A 104 -14.35 7.42 14.37
N ILE A 105 -15.64 7.71 14.45
CA ILE A 105 -16.62 7.38 13.40
C ILE A 105 -16.27 8.09 12.09
N GLY A 106 -15.84 9.37 12.16
CA GLY A 106 -15.38 10.11 10.98
C GLY A 106 -14.17 9.44 10.32
N LYS A 107 -13.17 9.05 11.12
CA LYS A 107 -11.99 8.32 10.61
C LYS A 107 -12.36 6.98 9.98
N MET A 108 -13.25 6.21 10.61
CA MET A 108 -13.70 4.92 10.07
C MET A 108 -14.44 5.10 8.74
N THR A 109 -15.33 6.08 8.66
CA THR A 109 -16.12 6.36 7.44
C THR A 109 -15.23 6.87 6.30
N ALA A 110 -14.29 7.78 6.60
CA ALA A 110 -13.32 8.29 5.63
C ALA A 110 -12.46 7.19 5.00
N VAL A 111 -12.13 6.15 5.77
CA VAL A 111 -11.37 5.00 5.29
C VAL A 111 -12.27 3.98 4.58
N TRP A 112 -13.49 3.76 5.04
CA TRP A 112 -14.37 2.70 4.54
C TRP A 112 -14.60 2.77 3.03
N PHE A 113 -15.02 3.93 2.51
CA PHE A 113 -15.40 4.06 1.11
C PHE A 113 -14.23 3.89 0.13
N PRO A 114 -13.07 4.57 0.29
CA PRO A 114 -11.97 4.41 -0.66
C PRO A 114 -11.35 3.02 -0.63
N ILE A 115 -11.26 2.39 0.55
CA ILE A 115 -10.73 1.03 0.67
C ILE A 115 -11.67 0.01 0.02
N SER A 116 -12.98 0.13 0.27
CA SER A 116 -14.00 -0.72 -0.38
C SER A 116 -13.95 -0.56 -1.90
N ALA A 117 -13.81 0.68 -2.39
CA ALA A 117 -13.75 0.97 -3.81
C ALA A 117 -12.53 0.32 -4.49
N PHE A 118 -11.32 0.44 -3.93
CA PHE A 118 -10.15 -0.16 -4.59
C PHE A 118 -10.22 -1.68 -4.61
N VAL A 119 -10.79 -2.30 -3.56
CA VAL A 119 -11.00 -3.76 -3.50
C VAL A 119 -12.01 -4.18 -4.56
N ALA A 120 -13.16 -3.50 -4.64
CA ALA A 120 -14.21 -3.78 -5.62
C ALA A 120 -13.73 -3.60 -7.07
N LEU A 121 -12.85 -2.62 -7.31
CA LEU A 121 -12.24 -2.37 -8.62
C LEU A 121 -11.09 -3.32 -8.96
N GLY A 122 -10.70 -4.23 -8.05
CA GLY A 122 -9.62 -5.18 -8.28
C GLY A 122 -8.24 -4.54 -8.42
N LEU A 123 -8.00 -3.43 -7.71
CA LEU A 123 -6.73 -2.72 -7.74
C LEU A 123 -5.68 -3.41 -6.84
N ASP A 124 -4.41 -3.08 -7.06
CA ASP A 124 -3.30 -3.79 -6.41
C ASP A 124 -2.60 -2.94 -5.34
N HIS A 125 -2.58 -3.48 -4.13
CA HIS A 125 -1.94 -2.88 -2.95
C HIS A 125 -0.73 -3.71 -2.55
N SER A 126 0.46 -3.11 -2.54
CA SER A 126 1.71 -3.84 -2.26
C SER A 126 1.64 -4.61 -0.95
N VAL A 127 1.30 -3.95 0.16
CA VAL A 127 1.24 -4.59 1.50
C VAL A 127 0.17 -5.69 1.60
N ALA A 128 -0.99 -5.54 0.96
CA ALA A 128 -2.00 -6.60 0.94
C ALA A 128 -1.49 -7.80 0.14
N ASN A 129 -0.80 -7.56 -0.98
CA ASN A 129 -0.22 -8.62 -1.81
C ASN A 129 0.92 -9.37 -1.08
N MET A 130 1.63 -8.73 -0.15
CA MET A 130 2.60 -9.40 0.74
C MET A 130 1.97 -10.45 1.66
N PHE A 131 0.66 -10.40 1.89
CA PHE A 131 -0.08 -11.43 2.63
C PHE A 131 -0.74 -12.42 1.67
N LEU A 132 -1.46 -11.91 0.67
CA LEU A 132 -2.28 -12.72 -0.24
C LEU A 132 -1.45 -13.70 -1.07
N ILE A 133 -0.30 -13.26 -1.60
CA ILE A 133 0.52 -14.11 -2.48
C ILE A 133 1.19 -15.23 -1.68
N PRO A 134 1.89 -14.97 -0.55
CA PRO A 134 2.46 -16.04 0.26
C PRO A 134 1.42 -17.03 0.80
N LEU A 135 0.25 -16.55 1.22
CA LEU A 135 -0.84 -17.44 1.62
C LEU A 135 -1.29 -18.33 0.44
N GLY A 136 -1.47 -17.75 -0.76
CA GLY A 136 -1.82 -18.52 -1.95
C GLY A 136 -0.76 -19.56 -2.34
N MET A 137 0.52 -19.23 -2.21
CA MET A 137 1.63 -20.18 -2.44
C MET A 137 1.56 -21.36 -1.46
N MET A 138 1.35 -21.11 -0.16
CA MET A 138 1.17 -22.19 0.83
C MET A 138 -0.10 -23.03 0.56
N ARG A 139 -1.08 -22.46 -0.14
CA ARG A 139 -2.32 -23.13 -0.54
C ARG A 139 -2.26 -23.77 -1.94
N GLY A 140 -1.08 -23.87 -2.54
CA GLY A 140 -0.85 -24.61 -3.79
C GLY A 140 -0.83 -23.77 -5.06
N ALA A 141 -0.66 -22.45 -4.97
CA ALA A 141 -0.37 -21.65 -6.17
C ALA A 141 1.03 -21.96 -6.71
N GLU A 142 1.12 -22.34 -7.99
CA GLU A 142 2.38 -22.60 -8.69
C GLU A 142 3.07 -21.29 -9.11
N ILE A 143 3.56 -20.55 -8.13
CA ILE A 143 4.20 -19.24 -8.30
C ILE A 143 5.56 -19.32 -7.63
N THR A 144 6.62 -18.90 -8.32
CA THR A 144 7.95 -18.82 -7.71
C THR A 144 8.08 -17.56 -6.86
N ILE A 145 9.04 -17.55 -5.93
CA ILE A 145 9.39 -16.33 -5.18
C ILE A 145 9.79 -15.21 -6.16
N ALA A 146 10.48 -15.56 -7.26
CA ALA A 146 10.84 -14.60 -8.30
C ALA A 146 9.61 -13.98 -8.97
N ASP A 147 8.58 -14.78 -9.27
CA ASP A 147 7.31 -14.28 -9.83
C ASP A 147 6.62 -13.30 -8.87
N MET A 148 6.56 -13.63 -7.58
CA MET A 148 5.97 -12.74 -6.56
C MET A 148 6.64 -11.36 -6.60
N PHE A 149 7.98 -11.29 -6.66
CA PHE A 149 8.68 -10.01 -6.68
C PHE A 149 8.59 -9.32 -8.04
N ILE A 150 8.96 -9.99 -9.13
CA ILE A 150 9.14 -9.40 -10.46
C ILE A 150 7.79 -9.09 -11.12
N LYS A 151 6.83 -10.01 -11.04
CA LYS A 151 5.53 -9.88 -11.71
C LYS A 151 4.51 -9.12 -10.86
N ASN A 152 4.71 -9.01 -9.55
CA ASN A 152 3.75 -8.32 -8.67
C ASN A 152 4.35 -7.24 -7.77
N LEU A 153 5.16 -7.59 -6.76
CA LEU A 153 5.52 -6.63 -5.71
C LEU A 153 6.28 -5.41 -6.24
N ILE A 154 7.22 -5.59 -7.18
CA ILE A 154 7.95 -4.48 -7.81
C ILE A 154 7.00 -3.54 -8.57
N PRO A 155 6.25 -3.98 -9.60
CA PRO A 155 5.37 -3.08 -10.35
C PRO A 155 4.32 -2.41 -9.47
N VAL A 156 3.71 -3.16 -8.54
CA VAL A 156 2.67 -2.64 -7.65
C VAL A 156 3.24 -1.61 -6.67
N THR A 157 4.43 -1.85 -6.11
CA THR A 157 5.09 -0.92 -5.19
C THR A 157 5.48 0.38 -5.89
N LEU A 158 6.06 0.29 -7.09
CA LEU A 158 6.36 1.47 -7.90
C LEU A 158 5.09 2.26 -8.23
N GLY A 159 4.02 1.55 -8.60
CA GLY A 159 2.72 2.16 -8.84
C GLY A 159 2.18 2.85 -7.58
N ASN A 160 2.26 2.19 -6.43
CA ASN A 160 1.81 2.77 -5.17
C ASN A 160 2.62 4.04 -4.82
N ILE A 161 3.95 4.03 -4.97
CA ILE A 161 4.78 5.23 -4.76
C ILE A 161 4.29 6.39 -5.62
N VAL A 162 4.07 6.16 -6.92
CA VAL A 162 3.57 7.19 -7.83
C VAL A 162 2.18 7.67 -7.41
N GLY A 163 1.26 6.76 -7.06
CA GLY A 163 -0.08 7.10 -6.60
C GLY A 163 -0.08 8.00 -5.37
N GLY A 164 0.79 7.75 -4.39
CA GLY A 164 0.85 8.56 -3.16
C GLY A 164 1.64 9.86 -3.33
N ALA A 165 2.91 9.74 -3.75
CA ALA A 165 3.84 10.87 -3.81
C ALA A 165 3.48 11.86 -4.93
N VAL A 166 3.08 11.35 -6.10
CA VAL A 166 2.84 12.17 -7.29
C VAL A 166 1.36 12.49 -7.42
N CYS A 167 0.46 11.51 -7.46
CA CYS A 167 -0.94 11.78 -7.80
C CYS A 167 -1.70 12.52 -6.70
N VAL A 168 -1.41 12.26 -5.43
CA VAL A 168 -2.09 12.91 -4.31
C VAL A 168 -1.29 14.11 -3.78
N MET A 169 -0.05 13.88 -3.37
CA MET A 169 0.67 14.93 -2.62
C MET A 169 1.29 16.01 -3.50
N ALA A 170 1.71 15.73 -4.74
CA ALA A 170 2.30 16.76 -5.59
C ALA A 170 1.32 17.90 -5.96
N PRO A 171 0.06 17.62 -6.36
CA PRO A 171 -0.95 18.66 -6.52
C PRO A 171 -1.19 19.43 -5.22
N TYR A 172 -1.38 18.71 -4.10
CA TYR A 172 -1.66 19.32 -2.80
C TYR A 172 -0.54 20.25 -2.33
N GLY A 173 0.71 19.79 -2.43
CA GLY A 173 1.90 20.57 -2.06
C GLY A 173 2.17 21.74 -3.00
N LYS A 174 1.80 21.64 -4.29
CA LYS A 174 1.86 22.78 -5.21
C LYS A 174 0.85 23.87 -4.87
N THR A 175 -0.36 23.51 -4.44
CA THR A 175 -1.44 24.47 -4.19
C THR A 175 -1.41 25.08 -2.79
N PHE A 176 -1.01 24.30 -1.78
CA PHE A 176 -1.08 24.71 -0.37
C PHE A 176 0.27 24.71 0.35
N GLY A 177 1.30 24.17 -0.28
CA GLY A 177 2.63 23.99 0.31
C GLY A 177 3.69 24.89 -0.32
N SER A 178 4.93 24.66 0.08
CA SER A 178 6.11 25.40 -0.39
C SER A 178 6.96 24.62 -1.40
N TRP A 179 6.46 23.49 -1.92
CA TRP A 179 7.23 22.48 -2.66
C TRP A 179 7.99 23.02 -3.88
N PHE A 180 7.45 24.05 -4.53
CA PHE A 180 8.00 24.67 -5.73
C PHE A 180 8.32 26.16 -5.54
N SER A 181 8.12 26.69 -4.33
CA SER A 181 8.54 28.05 -4.00
C SER A 181 10.03 28.05 -3.71
N LYS A 182 10.77 29.03 -4.24
CA LYS A 182 12.13 29.28 -3.80
C LYS A 182 12.08 29.59 -2.31
N LYS A 183 12.92 28.92 -1.51
CA LYS A 183 13.21 29.38 -0.16
C LYS A 183 13.89 30.74 -0.31
N GLU A 184 13.19 31.81 0.05
CA GLU A 184 13.80 33.12 0.29
C GLU A 184 14.73 33.05 1.51
#